data_AF-A0AA41K804-F1
#
_entry.id   AF-A0AA41K804-F1
#
_cell.length_a   1.000
_cell.length_b   1.000
_cell.length_c   1.000
_cell.angle_alpha   90.00
_cell.angle_beta   90.00
_cell.angle_gamma   90.00
#
_symmetry.space_group_name_H-M   'P 1'
#
loop_
_entity.id
_entity.type
_entity.pdbx_description
1 polymer ?
#
loop_
_entity_poly.entity_id
_entity_poly.type
_entity_poly.pdbx_seq_one_letter_code
_entity_poly.pdbx_strand_id
1 'polypeptide(L)' 'MYTGWHQIDGKWYYFNTEDGAKQGMMLKNTVTPDGYPVNEQGVWIQ' A
#
# COMPACT_ATOMS: atom_id res chain seq x y z
N MET A 1 10.14 7.75 -6.04
CA MET A 1 9.64 7.00 -4.88
C MET A 1 8.12 6.98 -4.97
N TYR A 2 7.49 5.81 -4.86
CA TYR A 2 6.02 5.72 -4.88
C TYR A 2 5.50 5.90 -3.45
N THR A 3 4.46 6.70 -3.27
CA THR A 3 3.79 6.92 -1.99
C THR A 3 2.29 7.00 -2.23
N GLY A 4 1.49 6.50 -1.30
CA GLY A 4 0.04 6.40 -1.42
C GLY A 4 -0.40 5.30 -2.38
N TRP A 5 -1.65 5.41 -2.85
CA TRP A 5 -2.26 4.47 -3.76
C TRP A 5 -1.66 4.53 -5.16
N HIS A 6 -1.28 3.38 -5.70
CA HIS A 6 -0.83 3.23 -7.07
C HIS A 6 -1.45 1.98 -7.69
N GLN A 7 -1.93 2.11 -8.93
CA GLN A 7 -2.45 1.00 -9.68
C GLN A 7 -1.35 0.42 -10.58
N ILE A 8 -1.11 -0.89 -10.45
CA ILE A 8 -0.13 -1.63 -11.24
C ILE A 8 -0.85 -2.88 -11.77
N ASP A 9 -0.88 -3.06 -13.08
CA ASP A 9 -1.51 -4.21 -13.73
C ASP A 9 -2.99 -4.44 -13.28
N GLY A 10 -3.74 -3.34 -13.17
CA GLY A 10 -5.15 -3.35 -12.75
C GLY A 10 -5.37 -3.55 -11.25
N LYS A 11 -4.32 -3.83 -10.46
CA LYS A 11 -4.37 -4.03 -9.01
C LYS A 11 -3.92 -2.79 -8.27
N TRP A 12 -4.54 -2.51 -7.13
CA TRP A 12 -4.20 -1.38 -6.28
C TRP A 12 -3.21 -1.78 -5.20
N TYR A 13 -2.15 -1.00 -5.07
CA TYR A 13 -1.11 -1.16 -4.07
C TYR A 13 -0.97 0.14 -3.29
N TYR A 14 -0.72 0.02 -1.99
CA TYR A 14 -0.49 1.19 -1.14
C TYR A 14 0.95 1.24 -0.67
N PHE A 15 1.61 2.36 -0.94
CA PHE A 15 2.97 2.64 -0.50
C PHE A 15 2.92 3.62 0.67
N ASN A 16 3.64 3.32 1.74
CA ASN A 16 3.60 4.12 2.96
C ASN A 16 3.99 5.58 2.67
N THR A 17 3.14 6.50 3.12
CA THR A 17 3.32 7.95 2.96
C THR A 17 4.01 8.58 4.17
N GLU A 18 4.21 7.84 5.25
CA GLU A 18 4.88 8.34 6.46
C GLU A 18 6.33 8.72 6.16
N ASP A 19 6.68 9.96 6.49
CA ASP A 19 8.04 10.46 6.37
C ASP A 19 8.98 9.67 7.30
N GLY A 20 10.08 9.18 6.74
CA GLY A 20 11.10 8.42 7.47
C GLY A 20 11.53 7.16 6.74
N ALA A 21 12.13 6.22 7.48
CA ALA A 21 12.72 5.01 6.89
C ALA A 21 11.71 4.08 6.20
N LYS A 22 10.41 4.25 6.49
CA LYS A 22 9.34 3.45 5.89
C LYS A 22 8.68 4.11 4.69
N GLN A 23 9.04 5.34 4.36
CA GLN A 23 8.44 6.08 3.25
C GLN A 23 8.65 5.32 1.94
N GLY A 24 7.56 5.09 1.21
CA GLY A 24 7.53 4.32 -0.03
C GLY A 24 7.68 2.81 0.13
N MET A 25 7.65 2.26 1.35
CA MET A 25 7.50 0.82 1.54
C MET A 25 6.08 0.39 1.20
N MET A 26 5.93 -0.65 0.39
CA MET A 26 4.63 -1.25 0.09
C MET A 26 4.05 -1.92 1.35
N LEU A 27 2.82 -1.55 1.72
CA LEU A 27 2.08 -2.25 2.76
C LEU A 27 1.53 -3.57 2.20
N LYS A 28 1.65 -4.63 3.00
CA LYS A 28 1.16 -5.97 2.66
C LYS A 28 0.73 -6.71 3.92
N ASN A 29 -0.26 -7.58 3.78
CA ASN A 29 -0.86 -8.36 4.87
C ASN A 29 -1.26 -7.49 6.07
N THR A 30 -1.89 -6.36 5.80
CA THR A 30 -2.19 -5.33 6.81
C THR A 30 -3.34 -4.46 6.34
N VAL A 31 -3.76 -3.51 7.18
CA VAL A 31 -4.77 -2.51 6.85
C VAL A 31 -4.05 -1.19 6.64
N THR A 32 -4.27 -0.55 5.51
CA THR A 32 -3.71 0.76 5.20
C THR A 32 -4.25 1.82 6.19
N PRO A 33 -3.57 2.95 6.38
CA PRO A 33 -4.00 3.97 7.35
C PRO A 33 -5.40 4.55 7.10
N ASP A 34 -5.89 4.46 5.86
CA ASP A 34 -7.23 4.85 5.42
C ASP A 34 -8.29 3.73 5.55
N GLY A 35 -7.92 2.57 6.11
CA GLY A 35 -8.84 1.51 6.49
C GLY A 35 -9.04 0.40 5.47
N TYR A 36 -8.24 0.34 4.40
CA TYR A 36 -8.38 -0.68 3.38
C TYR A 36 -7.46 -1.88 3.64
N PRO A 37 -8.00 -3.11 3.66
CA PRO A 37 -7.18 -4.31 3.82
C PRO A 37 -6.39 -4.59 2.54
N VAL A 38 -5.09 -4.83 2.67
CA VAL A 38 -4.21 -5.31 1.60
C VAL A 38 -3.75 -6.73 1.93
N ASN A 39 -3.75 -7.61 0.93
CA ASN A 39 -3.37 -9.01 1.10
C ASN A 39 -1.84 -9.20 1.19
N GLU A 40 -1.36 -10.45 1.26
CA GLU A 40 0.08 -10.78 1.33
C GLU A 40 0.90 -10.24 0.15
N GLN A 41 0.27 -10.02 -1.01
CA GLN A 41 0.90 -9.43 -2.18
C GLN A 41 0.90 -7.90 -2.15
N GLY A 42 0.29 -7.26 -1.14
CA GLY A 42 0.11 -5.81 -1.06
C GLY A 42 -1.04 -5.28 -1.93
N VAL A 43 -1.86 -6.19 -2.47
CA VAL A 43 -2.99 -5.84 -3.31
C VAL A 43 -4.19 -5.53 -2.42
N TRP A 44 -4.83 -4.40 -2.65
CA TRP A 44 -6.10 -4.07 -2.03
C TRP A 44 -7.15 -5.12 -2.35
N ILE A 45 -7.79 -5.61 -1.31
CA ILE A 45 -8.93 -6.51 -1.39
C ILE A 45 -10.17 -5.79 -0.85
N GLN A 46 -11.30 -5.97 -1.53
CA GLN A 46 -12.60 -5.44 -1.11
C GLN A 46 -13.35 -6.46 -0.27
#